data_AF-A0AAW6DR06-F1
#
_entry.id   AF-A0AAW6DR06-F1
#
_cell.length_a   1.000
_cell.length_b   1.000
_cell.length_c   1.000
_cell.angle_alpha   90.00
_cell.angle_beta   90.00
_cell.angle_gamma   90.00
#
_symmetry.space_group_name_H-M   'P 1'
#
loop_
_entity.id
_entity.type
_entity.pdbx_description
1 polymer ?
#
loop_
_entity_poly.entity_id
_entity_poly.type
_entity_poly.pdbx_seq_one_letter_code
_entity_poly.pdbx_strand_id
1 'polypeptide(L)'
;MDLSHINSPHFDTAVRYAEDIANKRMLANEDRVLACRRFLSDLERDDLDFRSDQFDFVIDLIEGTIHHVQGEDKNGVSFKGTPMLLTDWQKFVCVNLFGFFRKGTDIRRFNEALIFSIQKLTKFLIIFS
;
A
#
# COMPACT_ATOMS: atom_id res chain seq x y z
N MET A 1 6.61 10.88 15.52
CA MET A 1 5.91 11.79 14.58
C MET A 1 4.53 12.19 15.12
N ASP A 2 3.97 13.34 14.77
CA ASP A 2 2.55 13.64 15.03
C ASP A 2 1.70 13.12 13.88
N LEU A 3 0.88 12.09 14.14
CA LEU A 3 0.01 11.44 13.16
C LEU A 3 -1.47 11.81 13.36
N SER A 4 -1.79 12.69 14.31
CA SER A 4 -3.17 13.02 14.69
C SER A 4 -3.98 13.70 13.59
N HIS A 5 -3.30 14.25 12.58
CA HIS A 5 -3.89 14.91 11.44
C HIS A 5 -4.23 13.96 10.28
N ILE A 6 -3.78 12.69 10.34
CA ILE A 6 -4.03 11.70 9.29
C ILE A 6 -5.37 11.04 9.56
N ASN A 7 -6.36 11.35 8.73
CA ASN A 7 -7.67 10.71 8.76
C ASN A 7 -7.93 10.01 7.42
N SER A 8 -7.27 8.86 7.23
CA SER A 8 -7.40 8.05 6.01
C SER A 8 -7.77 6.60 6.32
N PRO A 9 -8.83 6.05 5.71
CA PRO A 9 -9.18 4.63 5.87
C PRO A 9 -8.13 3.69 5.24
N HIS A 10 -7.35 4.19 4.28
CA HIS A 10 -6.28 3.44 3.64
C HIS A 10 -5.07 3.33 4.56
N PHE A 11 -4.78 4.38 5.33
CA PHE A 11 -3.77 4.34 6.39
C PHE A 11 -4.11 3.30 7.46
N ASP A 12 -5.34 3.31 7.99
CA ASP A 12 -5.78 2.35 9.00
C ASP A 12 -5.68 0.90 8.50
N THR A 13 -5.98 0.67 7.23
CA THR A 13 -5.86 -0.63 6.58
C THR A 13 -4.41 -1.08 6.48
N ALA A 14 -3.50 -0.17 6.11
CA ALA A 14 -2.07 -0.46 6.04
C ALA A 14 -1.45 -0.74 7.42
N VAL A 15 -1.82 0.03 8.45
CA VAL A 15 -1.36 -0.17 9.83
C VAL A 15 -1.84 -1.53 10.36
N ARG A 16 -3.14 -1.83 10.24
CA ARG A 16 -3.71 -3.12 10.65
C ARG A 16 -3.02 -4.29 9.98
N TYR A 17 -2.80 -4.19 8.66
CA TYR A 17 -2.06 -5.20 7.91
C TYR A 17 -0.63 -5.39 8.43
N ALA A 18 0.08 -4.29 8.68
CA ALA A 18 1.45 -4.33 9.20
C ALA A 18 1.51 -4.97 10.60
N GLU A 19 0.56 -4.64 11.48
CA GLU A 19 0.43 -5.23 12.81
C GLU A 19 0.11 -6.73 12.76
N ASP A 20 -0.83 -7.15 11.92
CA ASP A 20 -1.21 -8.56 11.80
C ASP A 20 -0.05 -9.43 11.30
N ILE A 21 0.74 -8.91 10.35
CA ILE A 21 1.95 -9.57 9.85
C ILE A 21 3.06 -9.56 10.92
N ALA A 22 3.30 -8.42 11.58
CA ALA A 22 4.35 -8.29 12.60
C ALA A 22 4.09 -9.21 13.81
N ASN A 23 2.82 -9.38 14.19
CA ASN A 23 2.34 -10.26 15.25
C ASN A 23 2.17 -11.73 14.81
N LYS A 24 2.55 -12.08 13.58
CA LYS A 24 2.42 -13.45 13.01
C LYS A 24 0.99 -13.99 13.00
N ARG A 25 -0.02 -13.11 12.95
CA ARG A 25 -1.43 -13.54 12.80
C ARG A 25 -1.73 -14.03 11.39
N MET A 26 -0.97 -13.55 10.41
CA MET A 26 -0.98 -14.04 9.03
C MET A 26 0.36 -14.68 8.66
N LEU A 27 0.31 -15.79 7.92
CA LEU A 27 1.52 -16.42 7.38
C LEU A 27 2.14 -15.51 6.31
N ALA A 28 3.39 -15.09 6.54
CA ALA A 28 4.16 -14.27 5.62
C ALA A 28 5.64 -14.69 5.65
N ASN A 29 6.36 -14.38 4.56
CA ASN A 29 7.81 -14.58 4.53
C ASN A 29 8.52 -13.58 5.45
N GLU A 30 9.75 -13.91 5.82
CA GLU A 30 10.57 -13.09 6.71
C GLU A 30 10.75 -11.66 6.18
N ASP A 31 10.90 -11.48 4.86
CA ASP A 31 11.03 -10.16 4.26
C ASP A 31 9.80 -9.28 4.46
N ARG A 32 8.58 -9.83 4.33
CA ARG A 32 7.34 -9.07 4.59
C ARG A 32 7.21 -8.72 6.05
N VAL A 33 7.57 -9.64 6.96
CA VAL A 33 7.58 -9.37 8.40
C VAL A 33 8.55 -8.24 8.71
N LEU A 34 9.75 -8.27 8.13
CA LEU A 34 10.76 -7.22 8.31
C LEU A 34 10.28 -5.88 7.74
N ALA A 35 9.65 -5.88 6.56
CA ALA A 35 9.10 -4.68 5.95
C ALA A 35 7.99 -4.06 6.81
N CYS A 36 7.06 -4.87 7.34
CA CYS A 36 5.98 -4.40 8.22
C CYS A 36 6.52 -3.84 9.54
N ARG A 37 7.52 -4.50 10.14
CA ARG A 37 8.19 -3.98 11.35
C ARG A 37 8.92 -2.67 11.08
N ARG A 38 9.60 -2.55 9.93
CA ARG A 38 10.26 -1.32 9.51
C ARG A 38 9.25 -0.19 9.30
N PHE A 39 8.12 -0.48 8.68
CA PHE A 39 7.02 0.49 8.52
C PHE A 39 6.53 1.02 9.88
N LEU A 40 6.22 0.13 10.82
CA LEU A 40 5.77 0.53 12.17
C LEU A 40 6.84 1.33 12.92
N SER A 41 8.10 0.94 12.82
CA SER A 41 9.21 1.70 13.40
C SER A 41 9.40 3.07 12.73
N ASP A 42 9.21 3.17 11.41
CA ASP A 42 9.34 4.43 10.68
C ASP A 42 8.22 5.43 11.04
N LEU A 43 7.06 4.97 11.53
CA LEU A 43 6.00 5.85 12.06
C LEU A 43 6.36 6.49 13.41
N GLU A 44 7.17 5.81 14.22
CA GLU A 44 7.62 6.33 15.53
C GLU A 44 8.76 7.34 15.39
N ARG A 45 9.48 7.31 14.26
CA ARG A 45 10.57 8.22 13.97
C ARG A 45 10.14 9.67 13.89
N ASP A 46 11.07 10.55 14.19
CA ASP A 46 10.91 12.00 14.27
C ASP A 46 11.73 12.76 13.22
N ASP A 47 12.53 12.04 12.41
CA ASP A 47 13.30 12.55 11.26
C ASP A 47 12.53 12.46 9.93
N LEU A 48 11.32 11.89 9.96
CA LEU A 48 10.42 11.77 8.82
C LEU A 48 9.16 12.59 9.06
N ASP A 49 8.52 13.00 7.97
CA ASP A 49 7.15 13.48 7.95
C ASP A 49 6.30 12.43 7.23
N PHE A 50 5.05 12.25 7.67
CA PHE A 50 4.11 11.32 7.06
C PHE A 50 2.88 12.05 6.59
N ARG A 51 2.47 11.84 5.33
CA ARG A 51 1.40 12.61 4.68
C ARG A 51 0.45 11.70 3.93
N SER A 52 -0.85 11.96 4.02
CA SER A 52 -1.89 11.12 3.40
C SER A 52 -2.31 11.49 2.00
N ASP A 53 -2.18 12.77 1.62
CA ASP A 53 -2.70 13.30 0.36
C ASP A 53 -2.27 12.49 -0.88
N GLN A 54 -0.99 12.08 -0.92
CA GLN A 54 -0.41 11.39 -2.07
C GLN A 54 -0.87 9.93 -2.17
N PHE A 55 -0.88 9.17 -1.06
CA PHE A 55 -1.30 7.77 -1.13
C PHE A 55 -2.81 7.63 -1.28
N ASP A 56 -3.60 8.49 -0.66
CA ASP A 56 -5.05 8.47 -0.81
C ASP A 56 -5.44 8.74 -2.26
N PHE A 57 -4.86 9.79 -2.86
CA PHE A 57 -5.08 10.08 -4.27
C PHE A 57 -4.72 8.91 -5.18
N VAL A 58 -3.57 8.26 -4.97
CA VAL A 58 -3.14 7.14 -5.81
C VAL A 58 -4.05 5.92 -5.63
N ILE A 59 -4.44 5.60 -4.39
CA ILE A 59 -5.32 4.44 -4.11
C ILE A 59 -6.71 4.70 -4.68
N ASP A 60 -7.29 5.86 -4.42
CA ASP A 60 -8.60 6.25 -4.93
C ASP A 60 -8.62 6.33 -6.46
N LEU A 61 -7.54 6.84 -7.08
CA LEU A 61 -7.38 6.85 -8.53
C LEU A 61 -7.33 5.42 -9.08
N ILE A 62 -6.59 4.51 -8.46
CA ILE A 62 -6.48 3.12 -8.93
C ILE A 62 -7.83 2.40 -8.78
N GLU A 63 -8.47 2.48 -7.61
CA GLU A 63 -9.76 1.84 -7.36
C GLU A 63 -10.88 2.45 -8.23
N GLY A 64 -10.83 3.76 -8.51
CA GLY A 64 -11.79 4.46 -9.34
C GLY A 64 -11.56 4.33 -10.85
N THR A 65 -10.31 4.13 -11.30
CA THR A 65 -9.97 4.13 -12.74
C THR A 65 -9.83 2.71 -13.30
N ILE A 66 -9.27 1.78 -12.54
CA ILE A 66 -9.05 0.41 -13.01
C ILE A 66 -10.32 -0.41 -12.85
N HIS A 67 -11.10 -0.46 -13.93
CA HIS A 67 -12.20 -1.39 -14.08
C HIS A 67 -11.65 -2.69 -14.66
N HIS A 68 -12.15 -3.85 -14.20
CA HIS A 68 -11.80 -5.13 -14.81
C HIS A 68 -12.09 -5.11 -16.32
N VAL A 69 -11.03 -5.10 -17.14
CA VAL A 69 -11.14 -5.13 -18.61
C VAL A 69 -11.54 -6.52 -19.11
N GLN A 70 -11.26 -7.57 -18.32
CA GLN A 70 -11.65 -8.94 -18.61
C GLN A 70 -11.60 -9.83 -17.35
N GLY A 71 -12.61 -10.69 -17.19
CA GLY A 71 -12.71 -11.68 -16.12
C GLY A 71 -14.15 -12.21 -16.05
N GLU A 72 -14.33 -13.51 -16.23
CA GLU A 72 -15.59 -14.19 -15.91
C GLU A 72 -15.39 -14.92 -14.58
N ASP A 73 -16.38 -14.87 -13.69
CA ASP A 73 -16.40 -15.76 -12.52
C ASP A 73 -16.46 -17.23 -12.97
N LYS A 74 -16.14 -18.14 -12.05
CA LYS A 74 -16.26 -19.61 -12.19
C LYS A 74 -17.65 -20.05 -12.64
N ASN A 75 -18.64 -19.16 -12.55
CA ASN A 75 -20.04 -19.32 -12.89
C ASN A 75 -20.47 -18.57 -14.18
N GLY A 76 -19.53 -18.03 -14.97
CA GLY A 76 -19.83 -17.38 -16.26
C GLY A 76 -20.42 -15.97 -16.17
N VAL A 77 -20.34 -15.31 -15.01
CA VAL A 77 -20.76 -13.91 -14.85
C VAL A 77 -19.58 -13.00 -15.20
N SER A 78 -19.75 -12.17 -16.23
CA SER A 78 -18.76 -11.15 -16.61
C SER A 78 -18.56 -10.13 -15.48
N PHE A 79 -17.35 -9.98 -14.95
CA PHE A 79 -16.93 -8.88 -14.07
C PHE A 79 -16.77 -7.55 -14.82
N LYS A 80 -17.55 -7.33 -15.88
CA LYS A 80 -17.52 -6.11 -16.67
C LYS A 80 -18.13 -4.98 -15.83
N GLY A 81 -17.29 -4.07 -15.36
CA GLY A 81 -17.73 -2.84 -14.70
C GLY A 81 -17.67 -2.84 -13.17
N THR A 82 -17.16 -3.89 -12.53
CA THR A 82 -16.85 -3.83 -11.08
C THR A 82 -15.47 -3.17 -10.86
N PRO A 83 -15.36 -2.19 -9.95
CA PRO A 83 -14.08 -1.59 -9.57
C PRO A 83 -13.11 -2.66 -9.08
N MET A 84 -11.87 -2.66 -9.58
CA MET A 84 -10.85 -3.56 -9.08
C MET A 84 -10.36 -3.02 -7.73
N LEU A 85 -10.87 -3.58 -6.64
CA LEU A 85 -10.44 -3.21 -5.29
C LEU A 85 -9.01 -3.68 -5.05
N LEU A 86 -8.18 -2.78 -4.52
CA LEU A 86 -6.82 -3.12 -4.10
C LEU A 86 -6.89 -4.02 -2.87
N THR A 87 -6.13 -5.10 -2.87
CA THR A 87 -5.97 -5.95 -1.68
C THR A 87 -5.20 -5.21 -0.58
N ASP A 88 -5.40 -5.60 0.69
CA ASP A 88 -4.79 -4.93 1.85
C ASP A 88 -3.26 -4.77 1.73
N TRP A 89 -2.58 -5.78 1.17
CA TRP A 89 -1.12 -5.70 0.97
C TRP A 89 -0.71 -4.69 -0.10
N GLN A 90 -1.54 -4.48 -1.13
CA GLN A 90 -1.28 -3.47 -2.16
C GLN A 90 -1.50 -2.07 -1.61
N LYS A 91 -2.56 -1.88 -0.81
CA LYS A 91 -2.79 -0.63 -0.08
C LYS A 91 -1.62 -0.32 0.86
N PHE A 92 -1.14 -1.32 1.60
CA PHE A 92 0.06 -1.21 2.44
C PHE A 92 1.28 -0.74 1.64
N VAL A 93 1.52 -1.31 0.46
CA VAL A 93 2.64 -0.90 -0.40
C VAL A 93 2.49 0.57 -0.84
N CYS A 94 1.30 0.98 -1.29
CA CYS A 94 1.05 2.37 -1.67
C CYS A 94 1.30 3.32 -0.49
N VAL A 95 0.72 3.04 0.67
CA VAL A 95 0.91 3.84 1.89
C VAL A 95 2.39 3.90 2.30
N ASN A 96 3.11 2.77 2.25
CA ASN A 96 4.53 2.74 2.61
C ASN A 96 5.44 3.49 1.61
N LEU A 97 5.08 3.58 0.33
CA LEU A 97 5.88 4.30 -0.67
C LEU A 97 5.59 5.79 -0.69
N PHE A 98 4.31 6.16 -0.59
CA PHE A 98 3.84 7.55 -0.73
C PHE A 98 3.61 8.27 0.59
N GLY A 99 3.64 7.55 1.72
CA GLY A 99 3.42 8.14 3.03
C GLY A 99 4.64 8.84 3.61
N PHE A 100 5.86 8.34 3.37
CA PHE A 100 7.06 8.84 4.04
C PHE A 100 7.84 9.91 3.27
N PHE A 101 8.06 11.05 3.92
CA PHE A 101 8.85 12.18 3.45
C PHE A 101 9.99 12.49 4.43
N ARG A 102 11.07 13.10 3.95
CA ARG A 102 12.13 13.61 4.81
C ARG A 102 11.68 14.90 5.49
N LYS A 103 11.85 15.00 6.81
CA LYS A 103 11.36 16.12 7.59
C LYS A 103 11.80 17.47 7.06
N GLY A 104 10.85 18.39 6.93
CA GLY A 104 11.11 19.76 6.46
C GLY A 104 11.45 19.85 4.97
N THR A 105 11.27 18.77 4.20
CA THR A 105 11.40 18.76 2.74
C THR A 105 10.19 18.12 2.08
N ASP A 106 10.05 18.30 0.78
CA ASP A 106 9.05 17.59 -0.04
C ASP A 106 9.62 16.32 -0.69
N ILE A 107 10.78 15.86 -0.22
CA ILE A 107 11.48 14.73 -0.80
C ILE A 107 10.96 13.45 -0.15
N ARG A 108 10.40 12.56 -0.98
CA ARG A 108 9.97 11.22 -0.57
C ARG A 108 11.17 10.41 -0.09
N ARG A 109 10.95 9.53 0.89
CA ARG A 109 11.98 8.59 1.34
C ARG A 109 12.31 7.57 0.26
N PHE A 110 11.30 7.13 -0.49
CA PHE A 110 11.41 6.16 -1.57
C PHE A 110 11.13 6.87 -2.91
N ASN A 111 12.15 6.94 -3.77
CA ASN A 111 11.99 7.44 -5.13
C ASN A 111 11.72 6.31 -6.12
N GLU A 112 12.22 5.10 -5.85
CA GLU A 112 12.05 3.95 -6.71
C GLU A 112 11.69 2.73 -5.87
N ALA A 113 10.74 1.93 -6.35
CA ALA A 113 10.29 0.72 -5.69
C ALA A 113 10.14 -0.39 -6.71
N LEU A 114 10.71 -1.55 -6.39
CA LEU A 114 10.66 -2.72 -7.25
C LEU A 114 10.08 -3.89 -6.46
N ILE A 115 8.87 -4.31 -6.85
CA ILE A 115 8.08 -5.30 -6.12
C ILE A 115 7.97 -6.55 -6.97
N PHE A 116 8.52 -7.65 -6.47
CA PHE A 116 8.40 -8.96 -7.10
C PHE A 116 7.33 -9.77 -6.38
N SER A 117 6.25 -10.10 -7.10
CA SER A 117 5.26 -11.07 -6.65
C SER A 117 5.16 -12.19 -7.68
N ILE A 118 5.31 -13.44 -7.23
CA ILE A 118 5.27 -14.66 -8.06
C ILE A 118 3.91 -15.37 -7.87
N GLN A 119 2.83 -14.62 -7.73
CA GLN A 119 1.48 -15.18 -7.85
C GLN A 119 1.10 -15.13 -9.33
N LYS A 120 0.62 -16.28 -9.86
CA LYS A 120 0.31 -16.48 -11.28
C LYS A 120 -0.44 -15.26 -11.85
N LEU A 121 0.19 -14.59 -12.82
CA LEU A 121 -0.41 -13.61 -13.74
C LEU A 121 -0.57 -12.14 -13.31
N THR A 122 0.17 -11.60 -12.33
CA THR A 122 0.22 -10.12 -12.15
C THR A 122 1.60 -9.63 -11.74
N LYS A 123 2.40 -9.21 -12.72
CA LYS A 123 3.59 -8.38 -12.49
C LYS A 123 3.11 -6.94 -12.29
N PHE A 124 3.06 -6.46 -11.05
CA PHE A 124 2.74 -5.07 -10.76
C PHE A 124 4.05 -4.30 -10.61
N LEU A 125 4.54 -3.75 -11.74
CA LEU A 125 5.67 -2.83 -11.76
C LEU A 125 5.11 -1.42 -11.75
N ILE A 126 5.22 -0.71 -10.63
CA ILE A 126 4.98 0.73 -10.61
C ILE A 126 6.31 1.43 -10.39
N ILE A 127 6.85 2.00 -11.47
CA ILE A 127 7.96 2.93 -11.41
C ILE A 127 7.34 4.30 -11.25
N PHE A 128 7.48 4.91 -10.08
CA PHE A 128 7.12 6.31 -9.87
C PHE A 128 8.41 7.14 -9.97
N SER A 129 8.74 7.63 -11.17
CA SER A 129 9.77 8.67 -11.32
C SER A 129 9.22 10.03 -10.94
#